data_AF-A0A2D8HH91-F1
#
_entry.id   AF-A0A2D8HH91-F1
#
_cell.length_a   1.000
_cell.length_b   1.000
_cell.length_c   1.000
_cell.angle_alpha   90.00
_cell.angle_beta   90.00
_cell.angle_gamma   90.00
#
_symmetry.space_group_name_H-M   'P 1'
#
loop_
_entity.id
_entity.type
_entity.pdbx_description
1 polymer ?
#
loop_
_entity_poly.entity_id
_entity_poly.type
_entity_poly.pdbx_seq_one_letter_code
_entity_poly.pdbx_strand_id
1 'polypeptide(L)'
;MQLLKSGFRSGKIATFAGLSLAVLYVVPEFIDGARESHTQSTSAGVVVQSSRQDAFDLAKLDDILSRVDYRLDDIRRGEPVPRLYVEQIPVDIDSIPDVDERKNTFIKLVLPLILNVNEQIAEQRQRLNGLLQVKAVGKSLAETDRQWLEELAAGYRTDASDPFKLLDRVDTVPVSIALAQAVEESGWGASRFVREGNALFGQRTWASGDGIVPEERERSDTHEVKSFDSVAESISAYVHNLNTHPAYEDFRKARAALQDGPDMSTDSLGLAATLQAYSEKGLEYVNNLRNLIKTNRLQDFETAELAP
;
A
#
# COMPACT_ATOMS: atom_id res chain seq x y z
N MET A 1 33.84 -25.65 -27.87
CA MET A 1 35.25 -25.62 -27.40
C MET A 1 35.28 -24.65 -26.22
N GLN A 2 35.13 -25.16 -24.99
CA GLN A 2 36.22 -25.31 -23.99
C GLN A 2 37.04 -24.03 -23.83
N LEU A 3 37.35 -23.50 -22.65
CA LEU A 3 37.18 -23.83 -21.23
C LEU A 3 37.82 -22.62 -20.53
N LEU A 4 37.34 -22.22 -19.35
CA LEU A 4 38.21 -22.10 -18.16
C LEU A 4 37.37 -21.77 -16.92
N LYS A 5 37.45 -22.70 -15.97
CA LYS A 5 36.95 -22.65 -14.60
C LYS A 5 37.96 -21.91 -13.71
N SER A 6 37.47 -21.18 -12.72
CA SER A 6 37.88 -21.13 -11.30
C SER A 6 37.56 -19.72 -10.76
N GLY A 7 37.01 -19.50 -9.57
CA GLY A 7 36.82 -20.37 -8.43
C GLY A 7 35.87 -19.73 -7.42
N PHE A 8 35.31 -20.59 -6.58
CA PHE A 8 34.40 -20.26 -5.48
C PHE A 8 35.24 -19.91 -4.24
N ARG A 9 35.02 -18.74 -3.61
CA ARG A 9 35.24 -18.53 -2.16
C ARG A 9 34.67 -17.19 -1.68
N SER A 10 33.87 -17.31 -0.61
CA SER A 10 33.67 -16.35 0.49
C SER A 10 32.83 -15.09 0.26
N GLY A 11 31.56 -15.20 0.67
CA GLY A 11 30.98 -14.35 1.71
C GLY A 11 31.11 -12.85 1.56
N LYS A 12 30.20 -12.25 0.77
CA LYS A 12 29.56 -10.96 1.06
C LYS A 12 28.13 -11.06 0.51
N ILE A 13 27.15 -10.96 1.39
CA ILE A 13 25.76 -10.75 1.00
C ILE A 13 25.75 -9.36 0.36
N ALA A 14 25.58 -9.30 -0.95
CA ALA A 14 25.35 -8.05 -1.65
C ALA A 14 23.94 -7.59 -1.27
N THR A 15 23.86 -6.58 -0.40
CA THR A 15 22.63 -5.82 -0.17
C THR A 15 22.28 -5.14 -1.49
N PHE A 16 21.32 -5.69 -2.23
CA PHE A 16 20.73 -5.02 -3.38
C PHE A 16 19.82 -3.91 -2.86
N ALA A 17 20.40 -2.75 -2.53
CA ALA A 17 19.65 -1.50 -2.41
C ALA A 17 19.46 -0.95 -3.83
N GLY A 18 18.64 -1.62 -4.64
CA GLY A 18 18.25 -1.09 -5.94
C GLY A 18 17.04 -0.20 -5.77
N LEU A 19 17.23 1.10 -5.52
CA LEU A 19 16.14 2.09 -5.56
C LEU A 19 15.32 1.90 -6.83
N SER A 20 14.09 1.40 -6.70
CA SER A 20 13.12 1.40 -7.78
C SER A 20 12.70 2.85 -8.00
N LEU A 21 12.85 3.34 -9.23
CA LEU A 21 12.51 4.71 -9.57
C LEU A 21 11.00 4.83 -9.80
N ALA A 22 10.24 5.07 -8.72
CA ALA A 22 8.88 5.56 -8.83
C ALA A 22 8.92 7.09 -8.96
N VAL A 23 8.77 7.62 -10.18
CA VAL A 23 8.54 9.06 -10.39
C VAL A 23 7.11 9.36 -9.97
N LEU A 24 6.96 9.97 -8.79
CA LEU A 24 5.67 10.29 -8.20
C LEU A 24 5.47 11.80 -8.13
N TYR A 25 4.65 12.38 -9.01
CA TYR A 25 4.19 13.77 -8.86
C TYR A 25 3.23 13.91 -7.67
N VAL A 26 3.77 14.25 -6.50
CA VAL A 26 3.00 14.73 -5.35
C VAL A 26 2.85 16.25 -5.47
N VAL A 27 1.61 16.71 -5.62
CA VAL A 27 1.26 18.13 -5.52
C VAL A 27 0.88 18.43 -4.06
N PRO A 28 1.31 19.54 -3.45
CA PRO A 28 1.24 19.77 -1.99
C PRO A 28 -0.16 19.92 -1.36
N GLU A 29 -1.24 20.03 -2.13
CA GLU A 29 -2.52 20.54 -1.63
C GLU A 29 -3.41 19.53 -0.86
N PHE A 30 -2.96 18.31 -0.58
CA PHE A 30 -3.84 17.23 -0.09
C PHE A 30 -3.59 16.74 1.35
N ILE A 31 -2.84 17.46 2.19
CA ILE A 31 -2.74 17.11 3.62
C ILE A 31 -3.79 17.85 4.48
N ASP A 32 -4.34 18.98 4.03
CA ASP A 32 -5.27 19.77 4.86
C ASP A 32 -6.77 19.41 4.69
N GLY A 33 -7.15 18.76 3.59
CA GLY A 33 -8.58 18.48 3.29
C GLY A 33 -9.22 17.36 4.11
N ALA A 34 -8.42 16.51 4.76
CA ALA A 34 -8.92 15.40 5.58
C ALA A 34 -9.05 15.75 7.08
N ARG A 35 -8.76 17.00 7.46
CA ARG A 35 -8.62 17.40 8.87
C ARG A 35 -9.90 17.86 9.56
N GLU A 36 -11.00 18.04 8.83
CA GLU A 36 -12.28 18.41 9.44
C GLU A 36 -13.42 17.54 8.94
N SER A 37 -14.13 16.92 9.89
CA SER A 37 -15.44 16.28 9.80
C SER A 37 -15.57 14.74 9.70
N HIS A 38 -14.69 13.93 10.31
CA HIS A 38 -15.04 12.53 10.63
C HIS A 38 -14.88 12.23 12.12
N THR A 39 -15.84 12.71 12.91
CA THR A 39 -16.20 12.10 14.18
C THR A 39 -17.37 11.16 13.90
N GLN A 40 -17.23 9.88 14.30
CA GLN A 40 -18.20 8.77 14.26
C GLN A 40 -18.03 7.77 13.09
N SER A 41 -17.16 6.77 13.30
CA SER A 41 -17.56 5.42 13.70
C SER A 41 -16.30 4.53 13.67
N THR A 42 -15.48 4.60 14.73
CA THR A 42 -14.36 3.67 14.87
C THR A 42 -14.91 2.32 15.26
N SER A 43 -14.81 1.33 14.36
CA SER A 43 -14.79 -0.08 14.76
C SER A 43 -13.69 -0.27 15.81
N ALA A 44 -13.93 -1.13 16.80
CA ALA A 44 -13.10 -1.29 17.98
C ALA A 44 -11.76 -1.99 17.64
N GLY A 45 -10.86 -1.29 16.96
CA GLY A 45 -9.50 -1.74 16.70
C GLY A 45 -8.56 -1.43 17.86
N VAL A 46 -7.52 -2.25 18.03
CA VAL A 46 -6.39 -1.92 18.90
C VAL A 46 -5.51 -0.93 18.14
N VAL A 47 -5.71 0.36 18.40
CA VAL A 47 -4.82 1.41 17.91
C VAL A 47 -3.60 1.46 18.82
N VAL A 48 -2.43 1.13 18.27
CA VAL A 48 -1.17 1.21 18.98
C VAL A 48 -0.61 2.61 18.76
N GLN A 49 -1.01 3.55 19.62
CA GLN A 49 -0.42 4.88 19.64
C GLN A 49 0.90 4.84 20.41
N SER A 50 2.01 5.16 19.74
CA SER A 50 3.28 5.47 20.42
C SER A 50 3.45 6.97 20.46
N SER A 51 3.66 7.56 21.65
CA SER A 51 4.06 8.96 21.73
C SER A 51 5.37 9.16 20.95
N ARG A 52 5.52 10.28 20.22
CA ARG A 52 6.73 10.62 19.43
C ARG A 52 8.07 10.55 20.21
N GLN A 53 8.04 10.38 21.54
CA GLN A 53 9.22 10.32 22.40
C GLN A 53 9.70 8.90 22.73
N ASP A 54 8.88 7.86 22.53
CA ASP A 54 9.23 6.47 22.85
C ASP A 54 9.19 5.60 21.57
N ALA A 55 10.34 5.40 20.94
CA ALA A 55 10.48 4.60 19.71
C ALA A 55 9.74 3.26 19.80
N PHE A 56 8.94 2.93 18.77
CA PHE A 56 8.27 1.64 18.68
C PHE A 56 9.29 0.56 18.29
N ASP A 57 9.45 -0.46 19.14
CA ASP A 57 10.45 -1.52 19.00
C ASP A 57 9.81 -2.93 19.03
N LEU A 58 10.61 -3.96 18.78
CA LEU A 58 10.15 -5.35 18.76
C LEU A 58 9.61 -5.81 20.11
N ALA A 59 10.18 -5.34 21.22
CA ALA A 59 9.71 -5.72 22.56
C ALA A 59 8.27 -5.24 22.82
N LYS A 60 7.95 -4.00 22.41
CA LYS A 60 6.58 -3.48 22.46
C LYS A 60 5.66 -4.23 21.51
N LEU A 61 6.13 -4.53 20.30
CA LEU A 61 5.36 -5.33 19.35
C LEU A 61 5.01 -6.71 19.90
N ASP A 62 5.96 -7.40 20.53
CA ASP A 62 5.75 -8.72 21.13
C ASP A 62 4.71 -8.67 22.26
N ASP A 63 4.73 -7.63 23.10
CA ASP A 63 3.69 -7.44 24.13
C ASP A 63 2.30 -7.30 23.48
N ILE A 64 2.18 -6.55 22.38
CA ILE A 64 0.92 -6.38 21.66
C ILE A 64 0.48 -7.69 20.99
N LEU A 65 1.38 -8.35 20.26
CA LEU A 65 1.10 -9.60 19.57
C LEU A 65 0.84 -10.76 20.55
N SER A 66 1.33 -10.70 21.78
CA SER A 66 1.01 -11.71 22.80
C SER A 66 -0.43 -11.62 23.32
N ARG A 67 -1.06 -10.45 23.18
CA ARG A 67 -2.45 -10.19 23.62
C ARG A 67 -3.47 -10.44 22.51
N VAL A 68 -3.01 -10.49 21.27
CA VAL A 68 -3.83 -10.70 20.07
C VAL A 68 -3.44 -12.05 19.49
N ASP A 69 -4.35 -13.02 19.42
CA ASP A 69 -4.08 -14.33 18.81
C ASP A 69 -3.96 -14.22 17.28
N TYR A 70 -2.88 -13.59 16.81
CA TYR A 70 -2.69 -13.21 15.42
C TYR A 70 -1.69 -14.12 14.74
N ARG A 71 -2.21 -15.11 14.01
CA ARG A 71 -1.44 -16.13 13.30
C ARG A 71 -1.75 -16.11 11.81
N LEU A 72 -0.73 -15.91 10.98
CA LEU A 72 -0.95 -15.86 9.52
C LEU A 72 -1.49 -17.16 8.96
N ASP A 73 -1.14 -18.32 9.54
CA ASP A 73 -1.69 -19.60 9.13
C ASP A 73 -3.21 -19.68 9.31
N ASP A 74 -3.75 -18.96 10.30
CA ASP A 74 -5.17 -18.95 10.61
C ASP A 74 -5.90 -18.06 9.59
N ILE A 75 -5.30 -16.91 9.26
CA ILE A 75 -5.77 -16.05 8.17
C ILE A 75 -5.78 -16.79 6.83
N ARG A 76 -4.74 -17.58 6.53
CA ARG A 76 -4.69 -18.43 5.33
C ARG A 76 -5.80 -19.49 5.30
N ARG A 77 -6.42 -19.82 6.44
CA ARG A 77 -7.58 -20.73 6.55
C ARG A 77 -8.92 -20.00 6.56
N GLY A 78 -8.92 -18.67 6.42
CA GLY A 78 -10.12 -17.84 6.35
C GLY A 78 -10.53 -17.19 7.68
N GLU A 79 -9.71 -17.28 8.73
CA GLU A 79 -9.97 -16.49 9.94
C GLU A 79 -9.77 -14.99 9.67
N PRO A 80 -10.55 -14.10 10.30
CA PRO A 80 -10.45 -12.67 10.07
C PRO A 80 -9.15 -12.09 10.63
N VAL A 81 -8.64 -11.05 9.97
CA VAL A 81 -7.43 -10.33 10.37
C VAL A 81 -7.77 -9.39 11.54
N PRO A 82 -7.07 -9.47 12.68
CA PRO A 82 -7.29 -8.53 13.78
C PRO A 82 -7.06 -7.08 13.34
N ARG A 83 -7.90 -6.16 13.81
CA ARG A 83 -7.74 -4.71 13.62
C ARG A 83 -6.58 -4.16 14.47
N LEU A 84 -5.36 -4.50 14.07
CA LEU A 84 -4.10 -4.05 14.65
C LEU A 84 -3.54 -2.91 13.80
N TYR A 85 -3.60 -1.68 14.31
CA TYR A 85 -3.14 -0.51 13.59
C TYR A 85 -1.93 0.10 14.30
N VAL A 86 -0.75 -0.18 13.74
CA VAL A 86 0.50 0.45 14.18
C VAL A 86 0.73 1.76 13.44
N GLU A 87 1.21 2.77 14.15
CA GLU A 87 1.59 4.04 13.51
C GLU A 87 2.93 3.91 12.77
N GLN A 88 3.82 3.04 13.23
CA GLN A 88 5.19 2.86 12.73
C GLN A 88 5.57 1.38 12.66
N ILE A 89 6.51 1.04 11.77
CA ILE A 89 7.19 -0.26 11.80
C ILE A 89 8.26 -0.24 12.90
N PRO A 90 8.47 -1.33 13.67
CA PRO A 90 9.50 -1.36 14.70
C PRO A 90 10.87 -0.93 14.17
N VAL A 91 11.52 -0.01 14.89
CA VAL A 91 12.82 0.57 14.47
C VAL A 91 13.92 -0.47 14.38
N ASP A 92 13.77 -1.59 15.07
CA ASP A 92 14.70 -2.71 15.16
C ASP A 92 14.19 -3.97 14.44
N ILE A 93 13.21 -3.86 13.52
CA ILE A 93 12.68 -5.01 12.75
C ILE A 93 13.76 -5.77 11.97
N ASP A 94 14.85 -5.10 11.59
CA ASP A 94 16.00 -5.71 10.91
C ASP A 94 16.89 -6.53 11.85
N SER A 95 16.69 -6.41 13.17
CA SER A 95 17.38 -7.19 14.20
C SER A 95 16.79 -8.59 14.38
N ILE A 96 15.62 -8.91 13.78
CA ILE A 96 15.08 -10.28 13.75
C ILE A 96 16.03 -11.17 12.93
N PRO A 97 16.71 -12.17 13.55
CA PRO A 97 17.70 -12.99 12.85
C PRO A 97 17.07 -14.00 11.89
N ASP A 98 15.92 -14.57 12.27
CA ASP A 98 15.21 -15.53 11.45
C ASP A 98 14.47 -14.82 10.30
N VAL A 99 14.75 -15.23 9.08
CA VAL A 99 14.21 -14.57 7.89
C VAL A 99 12.71 -14.78 7.79
N ASP A 100 12.19 -15.96 8.12
CA ASP A 100 10.76 -16.26 7.99
C ASP A 100 9.96 -15.56 9.10
N GLU A 101 10.52 -15.48 10.30
CA GLU A 101 9.98 -14.67 11.40
C GLU A 101 9.89 -13.21 10.99
N ARG A 102 10.97 -12.61 10.44
CA ARG A 102 10.94 -11.21 9.99
C ARG A 102 9.88 -10.96 8.92
N LYS A 103 9.77 -11.87 7.96
CA LYS A 103 8.74 -11.79 6.90
C LYS A 103 7.33 -11.85 7.48
N ASN A 104 7.09 -12.80 8.39
CA ASN A 104 5.79 -12.97 9.03
C ASN A 104 5.44 -11.76 9.89
N THR A 105 6.38 -11.22 10.65
CA THR A 105 6.20 -10.00 11.45
C THR A 105 5.85 -8.81 10.55
N PHE A 106 6.56 -8.62 9.45
CA PHE A 106 6.23 -7.56 8.49
C PHE A 106 4.82 -7.70 7.92
N ILE A 107 4.44 -8.90 7.45
CA ILE A 107 3.08 -9.15 6.91
C ILE A 107 2.03 -8.89 7.98
N LYS A 108 2.26 -9.33 9.24
CA LYS A 108 1.33 -9.07 10.34
C LYS A 108 1.07 -7.58 10.56
N LEU A 109 2.10 -6.75 10.49
CA LEU A 109 1.97 -5.31 10.67
C LEU A 109 1.26 -4.62 9.50
N VAL A 110 1.58 -5.02 8.27
CA VAL A 110 1.15 -4.29 7.06
C VAL A 110 -0.21 -4.75 6.54
N LEU A 111 -0.53 -6.04 6.62
CA LEU A 111 -1.80 -6.61 6.16
C LEU A 111 -3.04 -5.89 6.72
N PRO A 112 -3.21 -5.71 8.05
CA PRO A 112 -4.40 -5.04 8.58
C PRO A 112 -4.52 -3.58 8.13
N LEU A 113 -3.40 -2.89 7.91
CA LEU A 113 -3.39 -1.52 7.41
C LEU A 113 -3.83 -1.44 5.93
N ILE A 114 -3.37 -2.36 5.09
CA ILE A 114 -3.84 -2.48 3.70
C ILE A 114 -5.33 -2.77 3.66
N LEU A 115 -5.80 -3.74 4.45
CA LEU A 115 -7.22 -4.08 4.52
C LEU A 115 -8.06 -2.90 4.98
N ASN A 116 -7.60 -2.13 5.97
CA ASN A 116 -8.30 -0.96 6.47
C ASN A 116 -8.44 0.14 5.41
N VAL A 117 -7.41 0.37 4.58
CA VAL A 117 -7.49 1.31 3.45
C VAL A 117 -8.44 0.78 2.37
N ASN A 118 -8.39 -0.52 2.08
CA ASN A 118 -9.31 -1.14 1.12
C ASN A 118 -10.78 -1.11 1.60
N GLU A 119 -11.07 -1.35 2.89
CA GLU A 119 -12.42 -1.23 3.46
C GLU A 119 -12.99 0.17 3.25
N GLN A 120 -12.22 1.22 3.56
CA GLN A 120 -12.65 2.62 3.36
C GLN A 120 -12.96 2.92 1.88
N ILE A 121 -12.14 2.42 0.95
CA ILE A 121 -12.38 2.59 -0.48
C ILE A 121 -13.60 1.79 -0.94
N ALA A 122 -13.80 0.58 -0.40
CA ALA A 122 -14.97 -0.24 -0.70
C ALA A 122 -16.27 0.44 -0.23
N GLU A 123 -16.26 1.07 0.95
CA GLU A 123 -17.39 1.87 1.46
C GLU A 123 -17.69 3.06 0.54
N GLN A 124 -16.65 3.80 0.12
CA GLN A 124 -16.79 4.90 -0.86
C GLN A 124 -17.38 4.38 -2.19
N ARG A 125 -16.88 3.25 -2.69
CA ARG A 125 -17.36 2.62 -3.93
C ARG A 125 -18.81 2.18 -3.82
N GLN A 126 -19.20 1.60 -2.68
CA GLN A 126 -20.58 1.19 -2.41
C GLN A 126 -21.52 2.40 -2.41
N ARG A 127 -21.15 3.48 -1.71
CA ARG A 127 -21.94 4.72 -1.70
C ARG A 127 -22.03 5.31 -3.11
N LEU A 128 -20.94 5.37 -3.84
CA LEU A 128 -20.91 5.84 -5.24
C LEU A 128 -21.88 5.05 -6.12
N ASN A 129 -21.83 3.72 -6.08
CA ASN A 129 -22.74 2.85 -6.82
C ASN A 129 -24.21 3.13 -6.48
N GLY A 130 -24.53 3.34 -5.19
CA GLY A 130 -25.87 3.73 -4.75
C GLY A 130 -26.34 5.05 -5.38
N LEU A 131 -25.49 6.07 -5.41
CA LEU A 131 -25.82 7.36 -6.05
C LEU A 131 -26.00 7.23 -7.57
N LEU A 132 -25.18 6.41 -8.23
CA LEU A 132 -25.32 6.14 -9.66
C LEU A 132 -26.63 5.44 -10.00
N GLN A 133 -27.11 4.52 -9.15
CA GLN A 133 -28.42 3.89 -9.32
C GLN A 133 -29.57 4.89 -9.19
N VAL A 134 -29.49 5.83 -8.24
CA VAL A 134 -30.49 6.92 -8.11
C VAL A 134 -30.55 7.77 -9.37
N LYS A 135 -29.39 8.16 -9.93
CA LYS A 135 -29.32 8.90 -11.19
C LYS A 135 -29.85 8.09 -12.37
N ALA A 136 -29.55 6.78 -12.43
CA ALA A 136 -29.97 5.90 -13.52
C ALA A 136 -31.49 5.76 -13.64
N VAL A 137 -32.24 5.86 -12.52
CA VAL A 137 -33.71 5.88 -12.52
C VAL A 137 -34.31 7.29 -12.71
N GLY A 138 -33.49 8.27 -13.10
CA GLY A 138 -33.93 9.64 -13.42
C GLY A 138 -34.24 10.51 -12.20
N LYS A 139 -33.86 10.09 -10.99
CA LYS A 139 -34.03 10.90 -9.77
C LYS A 139 -32.85 11.83 -9.56
N SER A 140 -33.13 13.03 -9.06
CA SER A 140 -32.10 13.96 -8.59
C SER A 140 -31.50 13.47 -7.27
N LEU A 141 -30.20 13.70 -7.09
CA LEU A 141 -29.52 13.47 -5.82
C LEU A 141 -29.91 14.54 -4.80
N ALA A 142 -29.88 14.19 -3.52
CA ALA A 142 -29.92 15.18 -2.44
C ALA A 142 -28.67 16.06 -2.49
N GLU A 143 -28.76 17.29 -1.98
CA GLU A 143 -27.66 18.25 -2.00
C GLU A 143 -26.39 17.72 -1.31
N THR A 144 -26.55 17.03 -0.17
CA THR A 144 -25.46 16.39 0.57
C THR A 144 -24.78 15.28 -0.24
N ASP A 145 -25.54 14.54 -1.06
CA ASP A 145 -24.98 13.48 -1.91
C ASP A 145 -24.27 14.05 -3.13
N ARG A 146 -24.78 15.16 -3.67
CA ARG A 146 -24.13 15.88 -4.75
C ARG A 146 -22.78 16.46 -4.29
N GLN A 147 -22.76 17.12 -3.13
CA GLN A 147 -21.54 17.64 -2.53
C GLN A 147 -20.52 16.52 -2.25
N TRP A 148 -20.96 15.42 -1.63
CA TRP A 148 -20.09 14.27 -1.39
C TRP A 148 -19.52 13.68 -2.68
N LEU A 149 -20.32 13.59 -3.76
CA LEU A 149 -19.86 13.09 -5.05
C LEU A 149 -18.83 14.02 -5.70
N GLU A 150 -19.02 15.35 -5.57
CA GLU A 150 -18.07 16.36 -6.04
C GLU A 150 -16.74 16.28 -5.27
N GLU A 151 -16.78 16.16 -3.95
CA GLU A 151 -15.61 15.98 -3.09
C GLU A 151 -14.86 14.68 -3.40
N LEU A 152 -15.59 13.57 -3.57
CA LEU A 152 -15.02 12.28 -3.96
C LEU A 152 -14.31 12.39 -5.33
N ALA A 153 -14.98 12.98 -6.32
CA ALA A 153 -14.40 13.12 -7.65
C ALA A 153 -13.16 14.01 -7.65
N ALA A 154 -13.20 15.13 -6.92
CA ALA A 154 -12.06 16.01 -6.74
C ALA A 154 -10.88 15.27 -6.07
N GLY A 155 -11.16 14.53 -4.99
CA GLY A 155 -10.18 13.68 -4.32
C GLY A 155 -9.53 12.70 -5.30
N TYR A 156 -10.31 11.96 -6.08
CA TYR A 156 -9.82 11.04 -7.10
C TYR A 156 -9.36 11.72 -8.41
N ARG A 157 -9.17 13.04 -8.42
CA ARG A 157 -8.65 13.84 -9.55
C ARG A 157 -9.44 13.64 -10.86
N THR A 158 -10.75 13.52 -10.77
CA THR A 158 -11.67 13.32 -11.89
C THR A 158 -12.93 14.16 -11.74
N ASP A 159 -13.83 14.08 -12.71
CA ASP A 159 -15.09 14.84 -12.72
C ASP A 159 -16.27 13.98 -12.23
N ALA A 160 -17.14 14.55 -11.39
CA ALA A 160 -18.35 13.90 -10.86
C ALA A 160 -19.40 13.57 -11.96
N SER A 161 -19.28 14.20 -13.13
CA SER A 161 -20.11 13.94 -14.31
C SER A 161 -19.66 12.73 -15.13
N ASP A 162 -18.45 12.20 -14.91
CA ASP A 162 -17.93 11.00 -15.57
C ASP A 162 -17.94 9.79 -14.61
N PRO A 163 -19.09 9.10 -14.47
CA PRO A 163 -19.23 8.01 -13.52
C PRO A 163 -18.37 6.79 -13.86
N PHE A 164 -18.08 6.55 -15.14
CA PHE A 164 -17.24 5.41 -15.55
C PHE A 164 -15.80 5.63 -15.11
N LYS A 165 -15.24 6.80 -15.39
CA LYS A 165 -13.88 7.13 -14.94
C LYS A 165 -13.79 7.20 -13.42
N LEU A 166 -14.83 7.66 -12.74
CA LEU A 166 -14.86 7.65 -11.28
C LEU A 166 -14.88 6.22 -10.71
N LEU A 167 -15.69 5.33 -11.30
CA LEU A 167 -15.69 3.91 -10.92
C LEU A 167 -14.36 3.21 -11.20
N ASP A 168 -13.63 3.55 -12.27
CA ASP A 168 -12.30 2.97 -12.51
C ASP A 168 -11.28 3.35 -11.42
N ARG A 169 -11.47 4.53 -10.81
CA ARG A 169 -10.56 5.11 -9.82
C ARG A 169 -10.91 4.75 -8.37
N VAL A 170 -12.20 4.76 -8.01
CA VAL A 170 -12.67 4.48 -6.64
C VAL A 170 -12.78 2.97 -6.44
N ASP A 171 -11.63 2.32 -6.32
CA ASP A 171 -11.56 0.87 -6.22
C ASP A 171 -10.33 0.39 -5.45
N THR A 172 -10.47 -0.77 -4.83
CA THR A 172 -9.46 -1.37 -3.94
C THR A 172 -8.21 -1.80 -4.71
N VAL A 173 -7.08 -1.94 -4.04
CA VAL A 173 -5.87 -2.52 -4.63
C VAL A 173 -5.71 -3.96 -4.13
N PRO A 174 -5.42 -4.94 -5.02
CA PRO A 174 -5.20 -6.31 -4.61
C PRO A 174 -4.18 -6.43 -3.48
N VAL A 175 -4.53 -7.19 -2.44
CA VAL A 175 -3.74 -7.29 -1.20
C VAL A 175 -2.36 -7.86 -1.51
N SER A 176 -2.30 -8.87 -2.38
CA SER A 176 -1.03 -9.49 -2.75
C SER A 176 -0.09 -8.55 -3.50
N ILE A 177 -0.62 -7.64 -4.33
CA ILE A 177 0.17 -6.60 -5.01
C ILE A 177 0.69 -5.58 -3.99
N ALA A 178 -0.20 -5.05 -3.15
CA ALA A 178 0.18 -4.05 -2.15
C ALA A 178 1.26 -4.59 -1.18
N LEU A 179 1.12 -5.82 -0.70
CA LEU A 179 2.15 -6.48 0.12
C LEU A 179 3.45 -6.66 -0.64
N ALA A 180 3.40 -7.12 -1.89
CA ALA A 180 4.61 -7.37 -2.67
C ALA A 180 5.38 -6.08 -3.00
N GLN A 181 4.67 -4.99 -3.32
CA GLN A 181 5.29 -3.68 -3.51
C GLN A 181 5.84 -3.14 -2.19
N ALA A 182 5.09 -3.27 -1.07
CA ALA A 182 5.60 -2.89 0.24
C ALA A 182 6.89 -3.66 0.58
N VAL A 183 6.97 -4.95 0.27
CA VAL A 183 8.18 -5.76 0.47
C VAL A 183 9.35 -5.27 -0.38
N GLU A 184 9.14 -5.08 -1.69
CA GLU A 184 10.18 -4.64 -2.64
C GLU A 184 10.73 -3.26 -2.27
N GLU A 185 9.86 -2.31 -1.95
CA GLU A 185 10.25 -0.92 -1.69
C GLU A 185 10.85 -0.70 -0.29
N SER A 186 10.39 -1.46 0.71
CA SER A 186 10.85 -1.30 2.11
C SER A 186 11.96 -2.27 2.52
N GLY A 187 12.21 -3.32 1.73
CA GLY A 187 13.08 -4.42 2.15
C GLY A 187 12.58 -5.13 3.40
N TRP A 188 11.28 -5.47 3.44
CA TRP A 188 10.60 -6.02 4.63
C TRP A 188 10.60 -5.08 5.85
N GLY A 189 10.50 -3.78 5.61
CA GLY A 189 10.46 -2.74 6.67
C GLY A 189 11.83 -2.28 7.16
N ALA A 190 12.92 -2.90 6.72
CA ALA A 190 14.29 -2.57 7.16
C ALA A 190 14.84 -1.25 6.59
N SER A 191 14.20 -0.68 5.56
CA SER A 191 14.63 0.57 4.95
C SER A 191 14.62 1.72 5.97
N ARG A 192 15.68 2.54 5.98
CA ARG A 192 15.76 3.73 6.83
C ARG A 192 14.60 4.70 6.58
N PHE A 193 14.12 4.80 5.34
CA PHE A 193 12.99 5.67 4.99
C PHE A 193 11.68 5.22 5.64
N VAL A 194 11.53 3.91 5.89
CA VAL A 194 10.39 3.38 6.65
C VAL A 194 10.54 3.70 8.12
N ARG A 195 11.71 3.48 8.71
CA ARG A 195 11.95 3.71 10.14
C ARG A 195 11.91 5.19 10.54
N GLU A 196 12.42 6.06 9.68
CA GLU A 196 12.54 7.50 9.99
C GLU A 196 11.35 8.31 9.48
N GLY A 197 10.64 7.83 8.46
CA GLY A 197 9.62 8.61 7.77
C GLY A 197 8.37 7.83 7.36
N ASN A 198 8.17 6.60 7.86
CA ASN A 198 7.03 5.75 7.52
C ASN A 198 6.83 5.54 6.00
N ALA A 199 7.87 5.73 5.18
CA ALA A 199 7.79 5.74 3.73
C ALA A 199 7.82 4.31 3.14
N LEU A 200 6.73 3.55 3.34
CA LEU A 200 6.67 2.13 3.00
C LEU A 200 6.86 1.83 1.51
N PHE A 201 6.50 2.77 0.63
CA PHE A 201 6.50 2.61 -0.83
C PHE A 201 7.49 3.51 -1.57
N GLY A 202 8.43 4.16 -0.87
CA GLY A 202 9.50 4.95 -1.51
C GLY A 202 9.00 6.17 -2.33
N GLN A 203 7.84 6.71 -1.97
CA GLN A 203 7.20 7.81 -2.68
C GLN A 203 8.08 9.07 -2.68
N ARG A 204 8.19 9.76 -3.82
CA ARG A 204 9.03 10.96 -3.96
C ARG A 204 8.23 12.24 -3.73
N THR A 205 8.91 13.27 -3.23
CA THR A 205 8.41 14.64 -3.15
C THR A 205 9.49 15.62 -3.64
N TRP A 206 9.08 16.73 -4.24
CA TRP A 206 9.98 17.84 -4.62
C TRP A 206 9.75 19.09 -3.76
N ALA A 207 8.78 19.03 -2.84
CA ALA A 207 8.64 20.05 -1.81
C ALA A 207 9.78 19.87 -0.81
N SER A 208 10.65 20.87 -0.70
CA SER A 208 11.78 20.80 0.23
C SER A 208 11.28 20.74 1.68
N GLY A 209 11.76 19.76 2.44
CA GLY A 209 11.40 19.55 3.84
C GLY A 209 10.14 18.73 4.08
N ASP A 210 9.55 18.16 3.02
CA ASP A 210 8.41 17.23 3.07
C ASP A 210 8.87 15.75 3.06
N GLY A 211 10.19 15.50 3.06
CA GLY A 211 10.74 14.16 3.04
C GLY A 211 12.17 14.03 3.57
N ILE A 212 12.72 12.83 3.39
CA ILE A 212 14.06 12.42 3.79
C ILE A 212 14.96 12.45 2.55
N VAL A 213 16.06 13.18 2.64
CA VAL A 213 17.06 13.29 1.56
C VAL A 213 17.81 11.95 1.41
N PRO A 214 17.88 11.35 0.21
CA PRO A 214 18.71 10.17 -0.04
C PRO A 214 20.20 10.48 0.14
N GLU A 215 20.94 9.57 0.80
CA GLU A 215 22.39 9.74 1.04
C GLU A 215 23.21 9.69 -0.26
N GLU A 216 22.79 8.86 -1.22
CA GLU A 216 23.48 8.63 -2.49
C GLU A 216 22.81 9.35 -3.67
N ARG A 217 22.22 10.54 -3.46
CA ARG A 217 21.60 11.28 -4.58
C ARG A 217 22.65 11.89 -5.50
N GLU A 218 22.42 11.85 -6.81
CA GLU A 218 23.25 12.60 -7.76
C GLU A 218 23.15 14.10 -7.46
N ARG A 219 24.19 14.88 -7.78
CA ARG A 219 24.17 16.34 -7.53
C ARG A 219 23.00 17.07 -8.21
N SER A 220 22.44 16.50 -9.27
CA SER A 220 21.28 17.01 -10.00
C SER A 220 19.92 16.60 -9.40
N ASP A 221 19.88 15.65 -8.47
CA ASP A 221 18.64 15.19 -7.88
C ASP A 221 18.14 16.15 -6.80
N THR A 222 16.98 16.74 -7.05
CA THR A 222 16.29 17.64 -6.12
C THR A 222 15.16 16.98 -5.34
N HIS A 223 14.90 15.69 -5.59
CA HIS A 223 13.83 14.94 -4.95
C HIS A 223 14.22 14.44 -3.54
N GLU A 224 13.22 14.34 -2.67
CA GLU A 224 13.27 13.72 -1.35
C GLU A 224 12.35 12.48 -1.35
N VAL A 225 12.58 11.54 -0.43
CA VAL A 225 11.62 10.45 -0.17
C VAL A 225 10.60 10.97 0.82
N LYS A 226 9.34 11.08 0.42
CA LYS A 226 8.25 11.62 1.23
C LYS A 226 8.17 10.91 2.58
N SER A 227 8.06 11.69 3.65
CA SER A 227 7.74 11.18 4.99
C SER A 227 6.25 11.27 5.28
N PHE A 228 5.77 10.41 6.17
CA PHE A 228 4.37 10.31 6.57
C PHE A 228 4.25 10.29 8.10
N ASP A 229 3.15 10.81 8.63
CA ASP A 229 2.88 10.78 10.07
C ASP A 229 2.64 9.34 10.55
N SER A 230 2.15 8.45 9.68
CA SER A 230 1.98 7.03 9.97
C SER A 230 2.17 6.12 8.74
N VAL A 231 2.39 4.82 8.98
CA VAL A 231 2.42 3.79 7.92
C VAL A 231 1.08 3.72 7.18
N ALA A 232 -0.04 3.91 7.89
CA ALA A 232 -1.37 3.95 7.28
C ALA A 232 -1.50 5.08 6.25
N GLU A 233 -0.95 6.26 6.54
CA GLU A 233 -0.94 7.39 5.60
C GLU A 233 -0.09 7.09 4.36
N SER A 234 1.06 6.44 4.51
CA SER A 234 1.86 5.99 3.37
C SER A 234 1.12 4.99 2.48
N ILE A 235 0.40 4.03 3.07
CA ILE A 235 -0.45 3.08 2.32
C ILE A 235 -1.57 3.80 1.59
N SER A 236 -2.29 4.71 2.25
CA SER A 236 -3.34 5.52 1.64
C SER A 236 -2.81 6.33 0.45
N ALA A 237 -1.65 6.98 0.60
CA ALA A 237 -1.02 7.75 -0.47
C ALA A 237 -0.58 6.86 -1.65
N TYR A 238 -0.07 5.67 -1.38
CA TYR A 238 0.30 4.68 -2.40
C TYR A 238 -0.94 4.19 -3.18
N VAL A 239 -2.00 3.78 -2.49
CA VAL A 239 -3.25 3.32 -3.12
C VAL A 239 -3.87 4.45 -3.94
N HIS A 240 -3.91 5.66 -3.38
CA HIS A 240 -4.40 6.84 -4.07
C HIS A 240 -3.63 7.12 -5.38
N ASN A 241 -2.31 6.95 -5.37
CA ASN A 241 -1.49 7.12 -6.55
C ASN A 241 -1.84 6.10 -7.66
N LEU A 242 -1.95 4.81 -7.33
CA LEU A 242 -2.41 3.80 -8.29
C LEU A 242 -3.81 4.11 -8.85
N ASN A 243 -4.67 4.65 -7.99
CA ASN A 243 -6.04 5.00 -8.33
C ASN A 243 -6.19 6.28 -9.15
N THR A 244 -5.19 7.16 -9.23
CA THR A 244 -5.37 8.47 -9.88
C THR A 244 -4.34 8.82 -10.92
N HIS A 245 -3.10 8.35 -10.80
CA HIS A 245 -2.02 8.78 -11.69
C HIS A 245 -2.20 8.20 -13.11
N PRO A 246 -1.96 8.99 -14.17
CA PRO A 246 -2.15 8.53 -15.56
C PRO A 246 -1.34 7.28 -15.93
N ALA A 247 -0.12 7.14 -15.39
CA ALA A 247 0.74 5.99 -15.65
C ALA A 247 0.14 4.63 -15.26
N TYR A 248 -0.88 4.61 -14.38
CA TYR A 248 -1.56 3.40 -13.93
C TYR A 248 -2.96 3.24 -14.53
N GLU A 249 -3.25 3.90 -15.66
CA GLU A 249 -4.53 3.73 -16.35
C GLU A 249 -4.77 2.29 -16.80
N ASP A 250 -3.74 1.63 -17.35
CA ASP A 250 -3.86 0.23 -17.78
C ASP A 250 -4.08 -0.71 -16.58
N PHE A 251 -3.48 -0.41 -15.42
CA PHE A 251 -3.75 -1.13 -14.18
C PHE A 251 -5.22 -1.01 -13.76
N ARG A 252 -5.77 0.21 -13.78
CA ARG A 252 -7.18 0.43 -13.42
C ARG A 252 -8.15 -0.25 -14.39
N LYS A 253 -7.88 -0.18 -15.70
CA LYS A 253 -8.68 -0.87 -16.72
C LYS A 253 -8.65 -2.39 -16.56
N ALA A 254 -7.44 -2.95 -16.36
CA ALA A 254 -7.29 -4.38 -16.14
C ALA A 254 -8.00 -4.81 -14.84
N ARG A 255 -7.90 -4.02 -13.76
CA ARG A 255 -8.61 -4.26 -12.49
C ARG A 255 -10.12 -4.23 -12.68
N ALA A 256 -10.66 -3.23 -13.37
CA ALA A 256 -12.08 -3.13 -13.66
C ALA A 256 -12.60 -4.34 -14.47
N ALA A 257 -11.83 -4.80 -15.47
CA ALA A 257 -12.20 -5.97 -16.27
C ALA A 257 -12.26 -7.29 -15.47
N LEU A 258 -11.52 -7.39 -14.36
CA LEU A 258 -11.61 -8.54 -13.47
C LEU A 258 -12.89 -8.54 -12.63
N GLN A 259 -13.49 -7.36 -12.40
CA GLN A 259 -14.74 -7.24 -11.63
C GLN A 259 -15.98 -7.79 -12.36
N ASP A 260 -15.92 -7.85 -13.69
CA ASP A 260 -16.99 -8.38 -14.54
C ASP A 260 -16.86 -9.91 -14.79
N GLY A 261 -15.83 -10.55 -14.21
CA GLY A 261 -15.49 -11.96 -14.43
C GLY A 261 -15.89 -12.89 -13.28
N PRO A 262 -16.02 -14.21 -13.54
CA PRO A 262 -16.44 -15.20 -12.54
C PRO A 262 -15.37 -15.54 -11.48
N ASP A 263 -14.17 -14.93 -11.53
CA ASP A 263 -13.02 -15.26 -10.68
C ASP A 263 -12.33 -13.97 -10.16
N MET A 264 -13.02 -13.30 -9.22
CA MET A 264 -12.71 -11.97 -8.69
C MET A 264 -11.38 -11.88 -7.92
N SER A 265 -10.81 -13.01 -7.49
CA SER A 265 -9.69 -13.07 -6.52
C SER A 265 -8.35 -13.56 -7.10
N THR A 266 -8.30 -13.90 -8.40
CA THR A 266 -7.30 -14.89 -8.85
C THR A 266 -6.18 -14.36 -9.75
N ASP A 267 -6.28 -13.16 -10.34
CA ASP A 267 -5.26 -12.69 -11.30
C ASP A 267 -4.49 -11.43 -10.88
N SER A 268 -4.10 -11.35 -9.60
CA SER A 268 -3.12 -10.34 -9.14
C SER A 268 -1.79 -10.43 -9.90
N LEU A 269 -1.43 -11.61 -10.41
CA LEU A 269 -0.28 -11.80 -11.28
C LEU A 269 -0.46 -11.14 -12.64
N GLY A 270 -1.64 -11.22 -13.25
CA GLY A 270 -1.99 -10.51 -14.48
C GLY A 270 -1.98 -9.01 -14.29
N LEU A 271 -2.59 -8.51 -13.22
CA LEU A 271 -2.56 -7.10 -12.85
C LEU A 271 -1.15 -6.58 -12.60
N ALA A 272 -0.27 -7.37 -11.97
CA ALA A 272 1.13 -6.99 -11.78
C ALA A 272 1.85 -6.68 -13.11
N ALA A 273 1.41 -7.27 -14.24
CA ALA A 273 2.02 -7.03 -15.55
C ALA A 273 1.81 -5.60 -16.08
N THR A 274 0.81 -4.88 -15.58
CA THR A 274 0.52 -3.49 -15.97
C THR A 274 1.31 -2.46 -15.15
N LEU A 275 2.08 -2.89 -14.15
CA LEU A 275 2.83 -2.01 -13.23
C LEU A 275 4.26 -1.70 -13.72
N GLN A 276 4.54 -1.85 -15.01
CA GLN A 276 5.87 -1.54 -15.57
C GLN A 276 6.30 -0.10 -15.31
N ALA A 277 5.36 0.85 -15.37
CA ALA A 277 5.63 2.27 -15.15
C ALA A 277 5.91 2.63 -13.67
N TYR A 278 5.78 1.68 -12.74
CA TYR A 278 6.05 1.91 -11.33
C TYR A 278 7.55 2.04 -11.03
N SER A 279 8.41 1.42 -11.86
CA SER A 279 9.85 1.41 -11.66
C SER A 279 10.59 1.55 -12.98
N GLU A 280 11.71 2.27 -12.99
CA GLU A 280 12.65 2.31 -14.13
C GLU A 280 13.11 0.93 -14.59
N LYS A 281 13.10 -0.07 -13.70
CA LYS A 281 13.44 -1.45 -14.04
C LYS A 281 12.40 -2.11 -14.96
N GLY A 282 11.23 -1.49 -15.13
CA GLY A 282 10.20 -1.91 -16.09
C GLY A 282 9.77 -3.37 -15.93
N LEU A 283 10.03 -4.20 -16.93
CA LEU A 283 9.67 -5.63 -16.91
C LEU A 283 10.40 -6.44 -15.83
N GLU A 284 11.64 -6.05 -15.48
CA GLU A 284 12.37 -6.72 -14.40
C GLU A 284 11.64 -6.53 -13.06
N TYR A 285 11.16 -5.30 -12.80
CA TYR A 285 10.34 -5.01 -11.62
C TYR A 285 9.10 -5.89 -11.55
N VAL A 286 8.35 -5.99 -12.66
CA VAL A 286 7.17 -6.83 -12.76
C VAL A 286 7.48 -8.30 -12.46
N ASN A 287 8.59 -8.82 -12.98
CA ASN A 287 9.01 -10.20 -12.74
C ASN A 287 9.37 -10.44 -11.27
N ASN A 288 10.07 -9.50 -10.64
CA ASN A 288 10.38 -9.54 -9.21
C ASN A 288 9.10 -9.52 -8.36
N LEU A 289 8.16 -8.62 -8.69
CA LEU A 289 6.87 -8.51 -8.01
C LEU A 289 6.08 -9.82 -8.07
N ARG A 290 5.96 -10.41 -9.27
CA ARG A 290 5.32 -11.73 -9.46
C ARG A 290 6.02 -12.83 -8.67
N ASN A 291 7.35 -12.79 -8.59
CA ASN A 291 8.12 -13.76 -7.82
C ASN A 291 7.88 -13.61 -6.30
N LEU A 292 7.83 -12.38 -5.79
CA LEU A 292 7.50 -12.09 -4.39
C LEU A 292 6.09 -12.60 -4.03
N ILE A 293 5.10 -12.34 -4.89
CA ILE A 293 3.73 -12.82 -4.73
C ILE A 293 3.70 -14.35 -4.60
N LYS A 294 4.36 -15.06 -5.52
CA LYS A 294 4.35 -16.53 -5.56
C LYS A 294 5.13 -17.15 -4.40
N THR A 295 6.38 -16.72 -4.19
CA THR A 295 7.29 -17.35 -3.23
C THR A 295 6.82 -17.17 -1.80
N ASN A 296 6.20 -16.03 -1.47
CA ASN A 296 5.67 -15.76 -0.13
C ASN A 296 4.17 -16.07 0.00
N ARG A 297 3.56 -16.67 -1.04
CA ARG A 297 2.15 -17.05 -1.10
C ARG A 297 1.23 -15.89 -0.68
N LEU A 298 1.47 -14.71 -1.25
CA LEU A 298 0.74 -13.48 -0.86
C LEU A 298 -0.71 -13.49 -1.35
N GLN A 299 -1.03 -14.29 -2.38
CA GLN A 299 -2.41 -14.47 -2.86
C GLN A 299 -3.30 -15.19 -1.83
N ASP A 300 -2.73 -15.91 -0.85
CA ASP A 300 -3.54 -16.51 0.23
C ASP A 300 -4.23 -15.45 1.11
N PHE A 301 -3.83 -14.17 1.02
CA PHE A 301 -4.44 -13.05 1.75
C PHE A 301 -5.38 -12.21 0.89
N GLU A 302 -5.63 -12.60 -0.38
CA GLU A 302 -6.42 -11.78 -1.31
C GLU A 302 -7.88 -11.60 -0.86
N THR A 303 -8.43 -12.61 -0.21
CA THR A 303 -9.79 -12.60 0.34
C THR A 303 -9.81 -12.41 1.85
N ALA A 304 -8.70 -11.93 2.45
CA ALA A 304 -8.67 -11.67 3.88
C ALA A 304 -9.53 -10.44 4.21
N GLU A 305 -10.28 -10.50 5.30
CA GLU A 305 -11.14 -9.42 5.79
C GLU A 305 -10.73 -9.07 7.23
N LEU A 306 -10.97 -7.82 7.65
CA LEU A 306 -10.73 -7.45 9.04
C LEU A 306 -11.81 -8.04 9.95
N ALA A 307 -11.42 -8.33 11.18
CA ALA A 307 -12.35 -8.73 12.22
C ALA A 307 -13.44 -7.65 12.41
N PRO A 308 -14.70 -8.04 12.67
CA PRO A 308 -15.81 -7.10 12.87
C PRO A 308 -15.60 -6.14 14.05
#